data_AF-A0A0S7BH59-F1
#
_entry.id   AF-A0A0S7BH59-F1
#
_cell.length_a   1.000
_cell.length_b   1.000
_cell.length_c   1.000
_cell.angle_alpha   90.00
_cell.angle_beta   90.00
_cell.angle_gamma   90.00
#
_symmetry.space_group_name_H-M   'P 1'
#
loop_
_entity.id
_entity.type
_entity.pdbx_description
1 polymer ?
#
loop_
_entity_poly.entity_id
_entity_poly.type
_entity_poly.pdbx_seq_one_letter_code
_entity_poly.pdbx_strand_id
1 'polypeptide(L)'
;MRQALDTAAESWDIPERLRDQARAFCRGVKIVVSGGFNAERITRFEKLGVPVDVYAVGSSLFDNHEGTITDYTADVVRVKVRDTWVDLAKVGRHAVDNPDLERICQSLPGIQSRMTGQLKKLPSNEISLGRQF
;
A
#
# COMPACT_ATOMS: atom_id res chain seq x y z
N MET A 1 18.76 16.14 5.51
CA MET A 1 17.48 15.78 4.84
C MET A 1 16.42 16.85 5.00
N ARG A 2 15.94 17.17 6.22
CA ARG A 2 14.92 18.22 6.46
C ARG A 2 15.23 19.56 5.77
N GLN A 3 16.42 20.10 6.02
CA GLN A 3 16.87 21.36 5.41
C GLN A 3 16.82 21.34 3.89
N ALA A 4 17.18 20.21 3.26
CA ALA A 4 17.16 20.08 1.81
C ALA A 4 15.73 20.14 1.24
N LEU A 5 14.75 19.59 1.96
CA LEU A 5 13.33 19.73 1.59
C LEU A 5 12.85 21.17 1.76
N ASP A 6 13.23 21.82 2.86
CA ASP A 6 12.78 23.19 3.18
C ASP A 6 13.28 24.22 2.17
N THR A 7 14.46 24.00 1.59
CA THR A 7 15.06 24.88 0.59
C THR A 7 14.90 24.37 -0.84
N ALA A 8 14.15 23.30 -1.07
CA ALA A 8 14.05 22.68 -2.40
C ALA A 8 13.50 23.66 -3.46
N ALA A 9 12.60 24.57 -3.07
CA ALA A 9 12.04 25.58 -3.96
C ALA A 9 13.08 26.54 -4.55
N GLU A 10 14.25 26.72 -3.92
CA GLU A 10 15.27 27.66 -4.41
C GLU A 10 15.94 27.20 -5.70
N SER A 11 15.88 25.90 -6.04
CA SER A 11 16.43 25.37 -7.29
C SER A 11 15.41 25.25 -8.42
N TRP A 12 14.14 25.60 -8.17
CA TRP A 12 13.08 25.44 -9.16
C TRP A 12 13.00 26.64 -10.10
N ASP A 13 12.85 26.37 -11.40
CA ASP A 13 12.54 27.40 -12.39
C ASP A 13 11.03 27.72 -12.33
N ILE A 14 10.67 28.68 -11.47
CA ILE A 14 9.28 29.11 -11.25
C ILE A 14 9.12 30.64 -11.33
N PRO A 15 7.96 31.14 -11.79
CA PRO A 15 7.68 32.57 -11.81
C PRO A 15 7.78 33.22 -10.42
N GLU A 16 8.28 34.46 -10.36
CA GLU A 16 8.46 35.23 -9.11
C GLU A 16 7.22 35.20 -8.20
N ARG A 17 6.04 35.40 -8.80
CA ARG A 17 4.75 35.42 -8.09
C ARG A 17 4.43 34.16 -7.30
N LEU A 18 5.09 33.03 -7.60
CA LEU A 18 4.87 31.73 -6.96
C LEU A 18 5.96 31.38 -5.96
N ARG A 19 7.05 32.15 -5.85
CA ARG A 19 8.21 31.77 -5.01
C ARG A 19 7.85 31.58 -3.54
N ASP A 20 7.08 32.50 -2.96
CA ASP A 20 6.67 32.39 -1.55
C ASP A 20 5.74 31.20 -1.31
N GLN A 21 4.85 30.91 -2.27
CA GLN A 21 3.98 29.74 -2.22
C GLN A 21 4.79 28.44 -2.31
N ALA A 22 5.79 28.38 -3.18
CA ALA A 22 6.67 27.22 -3.32
C ALA A 22 7.52 26.99 -2.05
N ARG A 23 8.05 28.06 -1.45
CA ARG A 23 8.74 27.99 -0.16
C ARG A 23 7.83 27.47 0.95
N ALA A 24 6.61 27.99 1.04
CA ALA A 24 5.63 27.54 2.01
C ALA A 24 5.27 26.06 1.81
N PHE A 25 5.10 25.63 0.55
CA PHE A 25 4.86 24.23 0.20
C PHE A 25 5.99 23.32 0.67
N CYS A 26 7.24 23.65 0.34
CA CYS A 26 8.42 22.87 0.73
C CYS A 26 8.57 22.71 2.24
N ARG A 27 8.38 23.79 3.01
CA ARG A 27 8.40 23.76 4.48
C ARG A 27 7.20 23.00 5.08
N GLY A 28 6.09 22.96 4.34
CA GLY A 28 4.88 22.21 4.71
C GLY A 28 4.99 20.70 4.49
N VAL A 29 5.96 20.21 3.71
CA VAL A 29 6.16 18.78 3.46
C VAL A 29 6.45 18.04 4.77
N LYS A 30 5.71 16.96 5.02
CA LYS A 30 5.85 16.10 6.22
C LYS A 30 6.52 14.78 5.87
N ILE A 31 7.32 14.26 6.80
CA ILE A 31 8.01 12.97 6.69
C ILE A 31 7.30 11.95 7.56
N VAL A 32 6.67 10.98 6.90
CA VAL A 32 6.03 9.82 7.55
C VAL A 32 6.92 8.61 7.38
N VAL A 33 7.20 7.89 8.47
CA VAL A 33 7.98 6.66 8.43
C VAL A 33 7.11 5.47 8.82
N SER A 34 7.31 4.34 8.15
CA SER A 34 6.59 3.09 8.39
C SER A 34 7.53 1.88 8.24
N GLY A 35 7.04 0.69 8.58
CA GLY A 35 7.75 -0.57 8.39
C GLY A 35 8.48 -1.04 9.65
N GLY A 36 7.78 -1.81 10.50
CA GLY A 36 8.36 -2.43 11.70
C GLY A 36 8.87 -1.42 12.72
N PHE A 37 8.16 -0.30 12.92
CA PHE A 37 8.44 0.59 14.04
C PHE A 37 7.86 0.02 15.32
N ASN A 38 8.64 0.08 16.39
CA ASN A 38 8.27 -0.24 17.77
C ASN A 38 8.86 0.84 18.71
N ALA A 39 8.59 0.75 20.02
CA ALA A 39 9.03 1.75 20.99
C ALA A 39 10.56 1.98 20.96
N GLU A 40 11.36 0.90 20.96
CA GLU A 40 12.82 1.00 20.94
C GLU A 40 13.34 1.74 19.70
N ARG A 41 12.81 1.40 18.52
CA ARG A 41 13.22 2.01 17.25
C ARG A 41 12.80 3.48 17.19
N ILE A 42 11.62 3.84 17.68
CA ILE A 42 11.16 5.22 17.78
C ILE A 42 12.11 6.02 18.67
N THR A 43 12.39 5.53 19.89
CA THR A 43 13.32 6.19 20.82
C THR A 43 14.71 6.40 20.20
N ARG A 44 15.20 5.43 19.42
CA ARG A 44 16.48 5.57 18.70
C ARG A 44 16.41 6.68 17.64
N PHE A 45 15.32 6.79 16.89
CA PHE A 45 15.13 7.84 15.89
C PHE A 45 15.09 9.23 16.52
N GLU A 46 14.38 9.37 17.64
CA GLU A 46 14.30 10.62 18.39
C GLU A 46 15.68 11.03 18.95
N LYS A 47 16.43 10.09 19.55
CA LYS A 47 17.80 10.34 20.04
C LYS A 47 18.77 10.79 18.94
N LEU A 48 18.59 10.29 17.73
CA LEU A 48 19.42 10.65 16.57
C LEU A 48 18.94 11.93 15.87
N GLY A 49 17.84 12.55 16.32
CA GLY A 49 17.29 13.75 15.69
C GLY A 49 16.85 13.50 14.25
N VAL A 50 16.39 12.29 13.93
CA VAL A 50 15.91 11.98 12.58
C VAL A 50 14.65 12.82 12.31
N PRO A 51 14.58 13.55 11.18
CA PRO A 51 13.45 14.44 10.91
C PRO A 51 12.22 13.62 10.50
N VAL A 52 11.44 13.19 11.49
CA VAL A 52 10.19 12.45 11.32
C VAL A 52 9.06 13.28 11.92
N ASP A 53 7.98 13.45 11.16
CA ASP A 53 6.76 14.11 11.63
C ASP A 53 5.74 13.09 12.16
N VAL A 54 5.70 11.87 11.60
CA VAL A 54 4.73 10.82 11.99
C VAL A 54 5.37 9.43 11.92
N TYR A 55 5.15 8.62 12.96
CA TYR A 55 5.52 7.20 13.00
C TYR A 55 4.28 6.32 12.78
N ALA A 56 4.26 5.55 11.69
CA ALA A 56 3.24 4.54 11.46
C ALA A 56 3.66 3.21 12.10
N VAL A 57 2.94 2.83 13.15
CA VAL A 57 3.13 1.59 13.91
C VAL A 57 2.09 0.57 13.47
N GLY A 58 2.56 -0.62 13.10
CA GLY A 58 1.72 -1.71 12.57
C GLY A 58 1.74 -2.92 13.51
N SER A 59 2.36 -4.02 13.07
CA SER A 59 2.40 -5.30 13.78
C SER A 59 2.75 -5.23 15.27
N SER A 60 3.65 -4.33 15.69
CA SER A 60 3.99 -4.20 17.12
C SER A 60 2.90 -3.59 18.00
N LEU A 61 1.85 -3.02 17.40
CA LEU A 61 0.66 -2.57 18.10
C LEU A 61 -0.35 -3.71 18.32
N PHE A 62 -0.35 -4.69 17.42
CA PHE A 62 -1.22 -5.85 17.50
C PHE A 62 -0.61 -6.91 18.40
N ASP A 63 -1.50 -7.68 19.02
CA ASP A 63 -1.10 -8.81 19.84
C ASP A 63 -0.76 -10.00 18.92
N ASN A 64 0.41 -9.96 18.30
CA ASN A 64 0.91 -10.97 17.37
C ASN A 64 1.75 -12.01 18.12
N HIS A 65 1.12 -12.91 18.87
CA HIS A 65 1.78 -14.04 19.54
C HIS A 65 1.05 -15.35 19.24
N GLU A 66 1.80 -16.45 19.09
CA GLU A 66 1.23 -17.79 18.89
C GLU A 66 0.12 -17.84 17.80
N GLY A 67 -1.11 -18.14 18.18
CA GLY A 67 -2.26 -18.32 17.28
C GLY A 67 -2.92 -17.03 16.79
N THR A 68 -2.48 -15.85 17.23
CA THR A 68 -3.04 -14.55 16.83
C THR A 68 -2.23 -13.86 15.73
N ILE A 69 -1.26 -14.55 15.13
CA ILE A 69 -0.48 -14.00 14.01
C ILE A 69 -1.42 -13.69 12.85
N THR A 70 -1.52 -12.39 12.54
CA THR A 70 -2.34 -11.87 11.44
C THR A 70 -1.50 -11.27 10.32
N ASP A 71 -0.21 -11.61 10.27
CA ASP A 71 0.75 -11.08 9.31
C ASP A 71 0.59 -11.74 7.94
N TYR A 72 -0.33 -11.20 7.17
CA TYR A 72 -0.58 -11.60 5.79
C TYR A 72 -0.29 -10.45 4.84
N THR A 73 0.48 -10.75 3.80
CA THR A 73 0.75 -9.80 2.71
C THR A 73 -0.05 -10.21 1.48
N ALA A 74 -0.49 -9.20 0.74
CA ALA A 74 -1.08 -9.35 -0.58
C ALA A 74 -0.59 -8.18 -1.43
N ASP A 75 0.04 -8.49 -2.56
CA ASP A 75 0.43 -7.49 -3.54
C ASP A 75 -0.52 -7.57 -4.74
N VAL A 76 -0.93 -6.40 -5.24
CA VAL A 76 -1.54 -6.31 -6.57
C VAL A 76 -0.42 -6.52 -7.58
N VAL A 77 -0.58 -7.57 -8.39
CA VAL A 77 0.39 -7.98 -9.42
C VAL A 77 -0.21 -7.94 -10.82
N ARG A 78 -1.54 -7.89 -10.92
CA ARG A 78 -2.31 -7.79 -12.16
C ARG A 78 -3.55 -6.91 -11.95
N VAL A 79 -3.92 -6.16 -12.99
CA VAL A 79 -5.17 -5.40 -13.03
C VAL A 79 -5.98 -5.81 -14.25
N LYS A 80 -7.30 -5.92 -14.09
CA LYS A 80 -8.20 -6.25 -15.19
C LYS A 80 -8.67 -4.95 -15.87
N VAL A 81 -8.30 -4.77 -17.13
CA VAL A 81 -8.70 -3.63 -17.95
C VAL A 81 -9.57 -4.14 -19.09
N ARG A 82 -10.85 -3.78 -19.09
CA ARG A 82 -11.88 -4.42 -19.94
C ARG A 82 -11.85 -5.95 -19.72
N ASP A 83 -11.63 -6.73 -20.76
CA ASP A 83 -11.57 -8.20 -20.70
C ASP A 83 -10.14 -8.74 -20.71
N THR A 84 -9.13 -7.90 -20.48
CA THR A 84 -7.72 -8.27 -20.55
C THR A 84 -7.01 -8.04 -19.23
N TRP A 85 -6.18 -9.00 -18.85
CA TRP A 85 -5.27 -8.88 -17.71
C TRP A 85 -4.00 -8.14 -18.10
N VAL A 86 -3.62 -7.17 -17.29
CA VAL A 86 -2.37 -6.41 -17.47
C VAL A 86 -1.51 -6.60 -16.22
N ASP A 87 -0.28 -7.04 -16.42
CA ASP A 87 0.70 -7.17 -15.34
C ASP A 87 1.09 -5.78 -14.80
N LEU A 88 0.98 -5.63 -13.49
CA LEU A 88 1.30 -4.40 -12.76
C LEU A 88 1.81 -4.80 -11.37
N ALA A 89 3.03 -5.32 -11.36
CA ALA A 89 3.68 -5.79 -10.14
C ALA A 89 4.86 -4.90 -9.76
N LYS A 90 5.15 -4.82 -8.46
CA LYS A 90 6.44 -4.30 -7.99
C LYS A 90 7.56 -5.18 -8.56
N VAL A 91 8.70 -4.57 -8.88
CA VAL A 91 9.87 -5.30 -9.39
C VAL A 91 10.21 -6.46 -8.46
N GLY A 92 10.36 -7.66 -9.03
CA GLY A 92 10.62 -8.91 -8.29
C GLY A 92 9.37 -9.69 -7.86
N ARG A 93 8.16 -9.13 -8.03
CA ARG A 93 6.89 -9.83 -7.80
C ARG A 93 6.25 -10.22 -9.13
N HIS A 94 5.50 -11.31 -9.13
CA HIS A 94 4.66 -11.73 -10.26
C HIS A 94 3.45 -12.49 -9.73
N ALA A 95 2.47 -12.75 -10.59
CA ALA A 95 1.32 -13.53 -10.19
C ALA A 95 1.68 -15.00 -10.03
N VAL A 96 1.25 -15.57 -8.90
CA VAL A 96 1.45 -16.98 -8.54
C VAL A 96 0.09 -17.57 -8.17
N ASP A 97 -0.18 -18.76 -8.65
CA ASP A 97 -1.36 -19.53 -8.25
C ASP A 97 -1.03 -20.30 -6.96
N ASN A 98 -1.90 -20.18 -5.96
CA ASN A 98 -1.78 -20.95 -4.71
C ASN A 98 -2.84 -22.07 -4.71
N PRO A 99 -2.45 -23.36 -4.73
CA PRO A 99 -3.40 -24.47 -4.75
C PRO A 99 -4.28 -24.55 -3.49
N ASP A 100 -3.85 -23.94 -2.38
CA ASP A 100 -4.59 -23.93 -1.12
C ASP A 100 -5.68 -22.83 -1.08
N LEU A 101 -5.69 -21.91 -2.06
CA LEU A 101 -6.70 -20.85 -2.12
C LEU A 101 -7.87 -21.23 -3.01
N GLU A 102 -9.07 -21.14 -2.46
CA GLU A 102 -10.32 -21.29 -3.21
C GLU A 102 -11.12 -19.98 -3.24
N ARG A 103 -11.86 -19.77 -4.34
CA ARG A 103 -12.73 -18.60 -4.47
C ARG A 103 -13.99 -18.81 -3.64
N ILE A 104 -14.15 -18.04 -2.58
CA ILE A 104 -15.39 -18.00 -1.81
C ILE A 104 -16.36 -17.01 -2.47
N CYS A 105 -17.42 -17.52 -3.09
CA CYS A 105 -18.58 -16.71 -3.45
C CYS A 105 -19.41 -16.48 -2.19
N GLN A 106 -19.24 -15.32 -1.54
CA GLN A 106 -20.13 -14.95 -0.45
C GLN A 106 -21.52 -14.62 -1.02
N SER A 107 -22.48 -15.54 -0.87
CA SER A 107 -23.90 -15.20 -1.03
C SER A 107 -24.33 -14.42 0.22
N LEU A 108 -24.42 -13.11 0.12
CA LEU A 108 -25.05 -12.31 1.17
C LEU A 108 -26.54 -12.69 1.24
N PRO A 109 -27.05 -13.16 2.39
CA PRO A 109 -28.48 -13.42 2.53
C PRO A 109 -29.24 -12.09 2.42
N GLY A 110 -29.94 -11.88 1.31
CA GLY A 110 -30.79 -10.69 1.09
C GLY A 110 -30.64 -10.00 -0.27
N ILE A 111 -29.59 -10.31 -1.06
CA ILE A 111 -29.46 -9.81 -2.43
C ILE A 111 -29.71 -10.97 -3.38
N GLN A 112 -30.98 -11.17 -3.78
CA GLN A 112 -31.26 -12.00 -4.94
C GLN A 112 -30.73 -11.26 -6.18
N SER A 113 -29.56 -11.68 -6.65
CA SER A 113 -29.13 -11.37 -8.01
C SER A 113 -30.11 -12.04 -8.97
N ARG A 114 -31.11 -11.28 -9.43
CA ARG A 114 -31.84 -11.59 -10.66
C ARG A 114 -30.87 -11.41 -11.83
N MET A 115 -30.11 -12.46 -12.14
CA MET A 115 -29.68 -12.72 -13.50
C MET A 115 -29.89 -14.21 -13.78
N THR A 116 -31.12 -14.57 -14.13
CA THR A 116 -31.42 -15.79 -14.89
C THR A 116 -30.88 -15.62 -16.30
N GLY A 117 -29.63 -16.03 -16.48
CA GLY A 117 -28.99 -16.25 -17.76
C GLY A 117 -28.14 -17.52 -17.65
N GLN A 118 -28.37 -18.45 -18.57
CA GLN A 118 -27.77 -19.79 -18.62
C GLN A 118 -26.32 -19.87 -18.12
N LEU A 119 -26.05 -20.84 -17.24
CA LEU A 119 -24.70 -21.29 -16.87
C LEU A 119 -23.94 -21.79 -18.11
N LYS A 120 -23.32 -20.88 -18.86
CA LYS A 120 -22.11 -21.20 -19.62
C LYS A 120 -20.94 -21.08 -18.65
N LYS A 121 -20.11 -22.13 -18.58
CA LYS A 121 -18.78 -22.09 -17.94
C LYS A 121 -18.06 -20.83 -18.40
N LEU A 122 -17.97 -19.83 -17.52
CA LEU A 122 -17.10 -18.69 -17.73
C LEU A 122 -15.67 -19.15 -17.39
N PRO A 123 -14.68 -18.81 -18.24
CA PRO A 123 -13.30 -19.22 -18.00
C PRO A 123 -12.81 -18.66 -16.67
N SER A 124 -12.11 -19.52 -15.94
CA SER A 124 -11.21 -19.18 -14.84
C SER A 124 -10.44 -17.90 -15.16
N ASN A 125 -10.03 -17.14 -14.13
CA ASN A 125 -9.12 -15.99 -14.18
C ASN A 125 -9.83 -14.63 -14.11
N GLU A 126 -10.33 -14.25 -12.93
CA GLU A 126 -10.80 -12.87 -12.71
C GLU A 126 -10.26 -12.13 -11.48
N ILE A 127 -9.47 -12.76 -10.59
CA ILE A 127 -8.57 -12.04 -9.67
C ILE A 127 -7.34 -12.91 -9.37
N SER A 128 -6.13 -12.39 -9.58
CA SER A 128 -4.89 -13.06 -9.16
C SER A 128 -4.20 -12.25 -8.08
N LEU A 129 -4.50 -12.64 -6.84
CA LEU A 129 -3.77 -12.24 -5.64
C LEU A 129 -2.63 -13.23 -5.45
N GLY A 130 -1.39 -12.80 -5.74
CA GLY A 130 -0.20 -13.60 -5.48
C GLY A 130 0.24 -13.44 -4.02
N ARG A 131 0.56 -14.56 -3.36
CA ARG A 131 1.43 -14.59 -2.18
C ARG A 131 2.79 -15.14 -2.58
N GLN A 132 3.84 -14.52 -2.06
CA GLN A 132 5.17 -15.11 -1.95
C GLN A 132 5.66 -14.84 -0.53
N PHE A 133 6.04 -15.91 0.16
CA PHE A 133 6.80 -15.87 1.41
C PHE A 133 8.06 -15.03 1.26
#